data_AF-X1V4Q9-F1
#
_entry.id   AF-X1V4Q9-F1
#
_cell.length_a   1.000
_cell.length_b   1.000
_cell.length_c   1.000
_cell.angle_alpha   90.00
_cell.angle_beta   90.00
_cell.angle_gamma   90.00
#
_symmetry.space_group_name_H-M   'P 1'
#
loop_
_entity.id
_entity.type
_entity.pdbx_description
1 polymer ?
#
loop_
_entity_poly.entity_id
_entity_poly.type
_entity_poly.pdbx_seq_one_letter_code
_entity_poly.pdbx_strand_id
1 'polypeptide(L)'
;MQKEEIGVGLLPISRVYDLINTGILNGILDIKDLLKALKLLKKNHVIDDLQEFSSGIVMVRFFPVQYTTDQVKVVGVAKDKGFISLEDVCVVLNWSQDRALETLKSLEATGMAKLRESLLKGKQWYFPSL
;
A
#
# COMPACT_ATOMS: atom_id res chain seq x y z
N MET A 1 10.25 4.15 -17.25
CA MET A 1 9.15 5.03 -17.67
C MET A 1 7.76 4.55 -17.23
N GLN A 2 7.28 3.33 -17.50
CA GLN A 2 5.89 2.96 -17.13
C GLN A 2 5.60 2.79 -15.62
N LYS A 3 6.62 2.60 -14.77
CA LYS A 3 6.42 2.54 -13.31
C LYS A 3 6.10 3.91 -12.69
N GLU A 4 6.38 5.01 -13.38
CA GLU A 4 6.21 6.38 -12.83
C GLU A 4 4.80 6.94 -13.08
N GLU A 5 4.05 6.45 -14.08
CA GLU A 5 2.69 6.95 -14.38
C GLU A 5 1.57 6.31 -13.53
N ILE A 6 1.83 5.15 -12.92
CA ILE A 6 0.85 4.42 -12.10
C ILE A 6 1.28 4.53 -10.63
N GLY A 7 1.28 5.75 -10.08
CA GLY A 7 1.95 6.10 -8.82
C GLY A 7 1.74 5.20 -7.58
N VAL A 8 0.70 4.35 -7.55
CA VAL A 8 0.45 3.37 -6.45
C VAL A 8 0.11 1.95 -6.95
N GLY A 9 0.26 1.69 -8.26
CA GLY A 9 -0.04 0.38 -8.85
C GLY A 9 -1.50 -0.07 -8.74
N LEU A 10 -2.41 0.86 -8.46
CA LEU A 10 -3.84 0.62 -8.24
C LEU A 10 -4.66 1.12 -9.44
N LEU A 11 -5.50 0.25 -10.01
CA LEU A 11 -6.33 0.61 -11.15
C LEU A 11 -7.75 0.04 -11.00
N PRO A 12 -8.79 0.83 -11.36
CA PRO A 12 -10.15 0.32 -11.44
C PRO A 12 -10.27 -0.69 -12.58
N ILE A 13 -11.13 -1.70 -12.41
CA ILE A 13 -11.32 -2.76 -13.41
C ILE A 13 -11.73 -2.22 -14.78
N SER A 14 -12.54 -1.17 -14.84
CA SER A 14 -12.94 -0.53 -16.11
C SER A 14 -11.73 -0.04 -16.89
N ARG A 15 -10.76 0.58 -16.21
CA ARG A 15 -9.54 1.06 -16.86
C ARG A 15 -8.65 -0.09 -17.31
N VAL A 16 -8.55 -1.16 -16.51
CA VAL A 16 -7.82 -2.37 -16.91
C VAL A 16 -8.46 -2.99 -18.16
N TYR A 17 -9.79 -3.07 -18.20
CA TYR A 17 -10.55 -3.55 -19.34
C TYR A 17 -10.30 -2.73 -20.60
N ASP A 18 -10.35 -1.41 -20.52
CA ASP A 18 -10.09 -0.54 -21.67
C ASP A 18 -8.66 -0.69 -22.23
N LEU A 19 -7.67 -0.95 -21.36
CA LEU A 19 -6.28 -1.13 -21.77
C LEU A 19 -6.07 -2.43 -22.54
N ILE A 20 -6.74 -3.50 -22.14
CA ILE A 20 -6.57 -4.84 -22.73
C ILE A 20 -7.54 -5.11 -23.88
N ASN A 21 -8.72 -4.48 -23.89
CA ASN A 21 -9.74 -4.64 -24.92
C ASN A 21 -9.38 -3.79 -26.16
N THR A 22 -8.17 -4.03 -26.68
CA THR A 22 -7.60 -3.31 -27.81
C THR A 22 -7.04 -4.31 -28.82
N GLY A 23 -6.85 -3.87 -30.06
CA GLY A 23 -6.26 -4.70 -31.13
C GLY A 23 -6.99 -6.03 -31.33
N ILE A 24 -6.27 -7.14 -31.15
CA ILE A 24 -6.77 -8.51 -31.36
C ILE A 24 -7.89 -8.88 -30.38
N LEU A 25 -7.88 -8.29 -29.17
CA LEU A 25 -8.86 -8.61 -28.12
C LEU A 25 -10.14 -7.76 -28.20
N ASN A 26 -10.16 -6.74 -29.06
CA ASN A 26 -11.25 -5.79 -29.18
C ASN A 26 -12.57 -6.48 -29.56
N GLY A 27 -13.58 -6.38 -28.70
CA GLY A 27 -14.93 -6.92 -28.94
C GLY A 27 -15.07 -8.43 -28.71
N ILE A 28 -13.98 -9.10 -28.30
CA ILE A 28 -13.95 -10.53 -27.97
C ILE A 28 -13.99 -10.75 -26.45
N LEU A 29 -13.39 -9.83 -25.70
CA LEU A 29 -13.23 -9.95 -24.26
C LEU A 29 -14.49 -9.46 -23.52
N ASP A 30 -15.05 -10.28 -22.62
CA ASP A 30 -16.07 -9.84 -21.65
C ASP A 30 -15.40 -9.48 -20.30
N ILE A 31 -16.00 -8.55 -19.56
CA ILE A 31 -15.57 -8.15 -18.22
C ILE A 31 -15.55 -9.34 -17.23
N LYS A 32 -16.41 -10.34 -17.44
CA LYS A 32 -16.43 -11.57 -16.64
C LYS A 32 -15.16 -12.40 -16.84
N ASP A 33 -14.60 -12.41 -18.05
CA ASP A 33 -13.38 -13.15 -18.36
C ASP A 33 -12.16 -12.43 -17.81
N LEU A 34 -12.15 -11.10 -17.85
CA LEU A 34 -11.15 -10.30 -17.14
C LEU A 34 -11.14 -10.61 -15.63
N LEU A 35 -12.30 -10.64 -14.98
CA LEU A 35 -12.40 -10.96 -13.55
C LEU A 35 -11.85 -12.35 -13.21
N LYS A 36 -12.14 -13.36 -14.04
CA LYS A 36 -11.58 -14.72 -13.85
C LYS A 36 -10.06 -14.70 -14.01
N ALA A 37 -9.55 -14.02 -15.03
CA ALA A 37 -8.12 -13.89 -15.27
C ALA A 37 -7.41 -13.21 -14.09
N LEU A 38 -7.95 -12.09 -13.58
CA LEU A 38 -7.40 -11.39 -12.42
C LEU A 38 -7.37 -12.25 -11.16
N LYS A 39 -8.41 -13.04 -10.90
CA LYS A 39 -8.43 -14.00 -9.78
C LYS A 39 -7.34 -15.07 -9.92
N LEU A 40 -7.10 -15.57 -11.14
CA LEU A 40 -6.01 -16.50 -11.43
C LEU A 40 -4.65 -15.86 -11.23
N LEU A 41 -4.46 -14.62 -11.72
CA LEU A 41 -3.22 -13.87 -11.55
C LEU A 41 -2.90 -13.63 -10.06
N LYS A 42 -3.92 -13.32 -9.24
CA LYS A 42 -3.75 -13.21 -7.78
C LYS A 42 -3.37 -14.56 -7.16
N LYS A 43 -4.08 -15.64 -7.52
CA LYS A 43 -3.78 -17.00 -7.03
C LYS A 43 -2.36 -17.44 -7.37
N ASN A 44 -1.85 -17.02 -8.52
CA ASN A 44 -0.49 -17.32 -8.99
C ASN A 44 0.55 -16.28 -8.53
N HIS A 45 0.19 -15.36 -7.63
CA HIS A 45 1.06 -14.30 -7.11
C HIS A 45 1.69 -13.40 -8.18
N VAL A 46 1.02 -13.23 -9.33
CA VAL A 46 1.45 -12.33 -10.42
C VAL A 46 1.04 -10.88 -10.13
N ILE A 47 -0.10 -10.69 -9.47
CA ILE A 47 -0.58 -9.39 -8.96
C ILE A 47 -0.73 -9.48 -7.44
N ASP A 48 -0.64 -8.33 -6.78
CA ASP A 48 -0.68 -8.26 -5.32
C ASP A 48 -2.10 -8.52 -4.78
N ASP A 49 -3.08 -7.76 -5.26
CA ASP A 49 -4.43 -7.83 -4.71
C ASP A 49 -5.54 -7.47 -5.70
N LEU A 50 -6.75 -7.94 -5.39
CA LEU A 50 -8.01 -7.63 -6.06
C LEU A 50 -9.01 -7.25 -4.97
N GLN A 51 -9.35 -5.97 -4.88
CA GLN A 51 -10.17 -5.40 -3.80
C GLN A 51 -11.55 -5.03 -4.31
N GLU A 52 -12.58 -5.44 -3.57
CA GLU A 52 -13.97 -5.06 -3.81
C GLU A 52 -14.44 -4.16 -2.66
N PHE A 53 -14.85 -2.94 -2.99
CA PHE A 53 -15.31 -1.96 -2.01
C PHE A 53 -16.81 -2.12 -1.74
N SER A 54 -17.28 -1.63 -0.59
CA SER A 54 -18.70 -1.65 -0.20
C SER A 54 -19.64 -0.94 -1.18
N SER A 55 -19.10 -0.09 -2.05
CA SER A 55 -19.81 0.55 -3.17
C SER A 55 -19.99 -0.33 -4.41
N GLY A 56 -19.47 -1.56 -4.40
CA GLY A 56 -19.47 -2.47 -5.55
C GLY A 56 -18.37 -2.19 -6.59
N ILE A 57 -17.49 -1.20 -6.32
CA ILE A 57 -16.35 -0.90 -7.19
C ILE A 57 -15.26 -1.94 -6.95
N VAL A 58 -14.72 -2.50 -8.04
CA VAL A 58 -13.61 -3.46 -8.00
C VAL A 58 -12.33 -2.81 -8.53
N MET A 59 -11.25 -2.92 -7.75
CA MET A 59 -9.93 -2.42 -8.10
C MET A 59 -8.85 -3.51 -8.04
N VAL A 60 -7.89 -3.40 -8.95
CA VAL A 60 -6.73 -4.28 -9.06
C VAL A 60 -5.50 -3.57 -8.55
N ARG A 61 -4.72 -4.26 -7.73
CA ARG A 61 -3.41 -3.82 -7.28
C ARG A 61 -2.35 -4.73 -7.92
N PHE A 62 -1.57 -4.16 -8.84
CA PHE A 62 -0.58 -4.90 -9.62
C PHE A 62 0.75 -5.08 -8.89
N PHE A 63 1.10 -4.16 -8.01
CA PHE A 63 2.34 -4.20 -7.24
C PHE A 63 2.05 -4.21 -5.75
N PRO A 64 2.83 -4.95 -4.94
CA PRO A 64 2.75 -4.87 -3.49
C PRO A 64 2.91 -3.43 -3.04
N VAL A 65 2.21 -3.05 -1.97
CA VAL A 65 2.25 -1.71 -1.38
C VAL A 65 3.71 -1.34 -1.15
N GLN A 66 4.26 -0.57 -2.08
CA GLN A 66 5.47 0.19 -1.84
C GLN A 66 5.05 1.31 -0.91
N TYR A 67 5.80 1.44 0.17
CA TYR A 67 5.51 2.39 1.23
C TYR A 67 5.10 3.75 0.66
N THR A 68 3.98 4.30 1.13
CA THR A 68 3.59 5.66 0.75
C THR A 68 4.73 6.61 1.09
N THR A 69 4.80 7.77 0.40
CA THR A 69 5.82 8.79 0.70
C THR A 69 5.87 9.13 2.20
N ASP A 70 4.74 9.02 2.89
CA ASP A 70 4.65 9.22 4.33
C ASP A 70 5.30 8.08 5.14
N GLN A 71 5.01 6.83 4.79
CA GLN A 71 5.67 5.67 5.40
C GLN A 71 7.18 5.67 5.15
N VAL A 72 7.62 6.03 3.93
CA VAL A 72 9.05 6.18 3.59
C VAL A 72 9.70 7.27 4.43
N LYS A 73 9.03 8.42 4.62
CA LYS A 73 9.54 9.49 5.50
C LYS A 73 9.67 9.04 6.94
N VAL A 74 8.67 8.34 7.48
CA VAL A 74 8.70 7.83 8.86
C VAL A 74 9.83 6.81 9.05
N VAL A 75 10.00 5.89 8.09
CA VAL A 75 11.13 4.94 8.07
C VAL A 75 12.47 5.68 7.97
N GLY A 76 12.54 6.74 7.16
CA GLY A 76 13.72 7.60 7.05
C GLY A 76 14.12 8.25 8.38
N VAL A 77 13.14 8.72 9.16
CA VAL A 77 13.40 9.29 10.51
C VAL A 77 13.83 8.20 11.50
N ALA A 78 13.29 6.99 11.39
CA ALA A 78 13.62 5.88 12.28
C ALA A 78 15.00 5.24 12.00
N LYS A 79 15.62 5.53 10.85
CA LYS A 79 16.86 4.89 10.36
C LYS A 79 18.04 5.02 11.33
N ASP A 80 18.16 6.13 12.04
CA ASP A 80 19.32 6.37 12.91
C ASP A 80 19.19 5.69 14.29
N LYS A 81 17.96 5.45 14.77
CA LYS A 81 17.70 4.88 16.11
C LYS A 81 17.16 3.45 16.07
N GLY A 82 16.66 2.97 14.93
CA GLY A 82 15.95 1.70 14.79
C GLY A 82 14.55 1.68 15.41
N PHE A 83 14.10 2.78 16.00
CA PHE A 83 12.76 2.96 16.56
C PHE A 83 12.33 4.43 16.48
N ILE A 84 11.03 4.67 16.60
CA ILE A 84 10.46 6.02 16.60
C ILE A 84 9.23 6.10 17.53
N SER A 85 9.00 7.25 18.17
CA SER A 85 7.74 7.53 18.88
C SER A 85 6.78 8.35 18.02
N LEU A 86 5.52 8.44 18.48
CA LEU A 86 4.54 9.31 17.85
C LEU A 86 4.97 10.78 17.92
N GLU A 87 5.52 11.23 19.05
CA GLU A 87 6.01 12.60 19.21
C GLU A 87 7.17 12.91 18.26
N ASP A 88 8.11 11.97 18.08
CA ASP A 88 9.23 12.12 17.16
C ASP A 88 8.73 12.39 15.72
N VAL A 89 7.71 11.65 15.26
CA VAL A 89 7.11 11.86 13.94
C VAL A 89 6.44 13.23 13.85
N CYS A 90 5.65 13.61 14.85
CA CYS A 90 4.97 14.90 14.87
C CYS A 90 5.95 16.07 14.85
N VAL A 91 7.03 16.00 15.62
CA VAL A 91 8.04 17.08 15.73
C VAL A 91 8.92 17.15 14.50
N VAL A 92 9.48 16.01 14.04
CA VAL A 92 10.46 15.99 12.94
C VAL A 92 9.79 16.24 11.59
N LEU A 93 8.59 15.70 11.37
CA LEU A 93 7.87 15.85 10.10
C LEU A 93 6.84 16.98 10.12
N ASN A 94 6.67 17.65 11.27
CA ASN A 94 5.66 18.69 11.51
C ASN A 94 4.24 18.21 11.13
N TRP A 95 3.88 17.02 11.61
CA TRP A 95 2.61 16.35 11.31
C TRP A 95 1.62 16.44 12.46
N SER A 96 0.33 16.36 12.11
CA SER A 96 -0.71 16.14 13.11
C SER A 96 -0.59 14.75 13.74
N GLN A 97 -1.03 14.65 15.00
CA GLN A 97 -1.01 13.41 15.76
C GLN A 97 -1.79 12.29 15.06
N ASP A 98 -2.95 12.60 14.48
CA ASP A 98 -3.77 11.62 13.76
C ASP A 98 -3.05 11.05 12.54
N ARG A 99 -2.44 11.91 11.72
CA ARG A 99 -1.68 11.50 10.53
C ARG A 99 -0.48 10.64 10.89
N ALA A 100 0.27 11.05 11.91
CA ALA A 100 1.42 10.29 12.40
C ALA A 100 0.99 8.93 12.92
N LEU A 101 -0.10 8.87 13.69
CA LEU A 101 -0.62 7.63 14.27
C LEU A 101 -1.16 6.68 13.19
N GLU A 102 -1.90 7.18 12.20
CA GLU A 102 -2.37 6.37 11.07
C GLU A 102 -1.20 5.77 10.29
N THR A 103 -0.15 6.56 10.05
CA THR A 103 1.04 6.08 9.33
C THR A 103 1.77 4.99 10.10
N LEU A 104 1.95 5.17 11.42
CA LEU A 104 2.58 4.18 12.29
C LEU A 104 1.76 2.90 12.40
N LYS A 105 0.43 3.00 12.55
CA LYS A 105 -0.48 1.84 12.50
C LYS A 105 -0.44 1.12 11.16
N SER A 106 -0.30 1.86 10.07
CA SER A 106 -0.17 1.27 8.75
C SER A 106 1.15 0.49 8.61
N LEU A 107 2.27 1.05 9.09
CA LEU A 107 3.56 0.36 9.14
C LEU A 107 3.51 -0.90 10.01
N GLU A 108 2.83 -0.83 11.15
CA GLU A 108 2.56 -1.97 12.03
C GLU A 108 1.71 -3.05 11.34
N ALA A 109 0.63 -2.66 10.66
CA ALA A 109 -0.24 -3.59 9.93
C ALA A 109 0.49 -4.30 8.78
N THR A 110 1.49 -3.66 8.17
CA THR A 110 2.36 -4.31 7.17
C THR A 110 3.43 -5.23 7.78
N GLY A 111 3.59 -5.25 9.11
CA GLY A 111 4.60 -6.02 9.81
C GLY A 111 6.00 -5.40 9.80
N MET A 112 6.16 -4.20 9.24
CA MET A 112 7.46 -3.54 9.16
C MET A 112 7.91 -2.94 10.49
N ALA A 113 6.95 -2.52 11.31
CA ALA A 113 7.18 -2.00 12.65
C ALA A 113 6.44 -2.85 13.69
N LYS A 114 6.98 -2.94 14.90
CA LYS A 114 6.33 -3.56 16.05
C LYS A 114 6.12 -2.52 17.14
N LEU A 115 4.89 -2.42 17.64
CA LEU A 115 4.59 -1.60 18.79
C LEU A 115 5.23 -2.19 20.04
N ARG A 116 5.96 -1.34 20.79
CA ARG A 116 6.50 -1.61 22.10
C ARG A 116 6.01 -0.54 23.05
N GLU A 117 5.32 -0.96 24.10
CA GLU A 117 4.85 -0.05 25.15
C GLU A 117 5.72 -0.22 26.40
N SER A 118 6.13 0.90 27.00
CA SER A 118 6.84 0.91 28.27
C SER A 118 6.32 2.02 29.17
N LEU A 119 6.13 1.71 30.46
CA LEU A 119 5.69 2.67 31.47
C LEU A 119 6.62 3.90 31.58
N LEU A 120 7.92 3.73 31.27
CA LEU A 120 8.91 4.80 31.38
C LEU A 120 9.11 5.59 30.07
N LYS A 121 8.80 4.99 28.91
CA LYS A 121 9.16 5.54 27.58
C LYS A 121 7.98 5.75 26.63
N GLY A 122 6.75 5.42 27.04
CA GLY A 122 5.56 5.55 26.22
C GLY A 122 5.46 4.50 25.10
N LYS A 123 4.69 4.82 24.05
CA LYS A 123 4.51 3.97 22.87
C LYS A 123 5.62 4.23 21.86
N GLN A 124 6.31 3.18 21.45
CA GLN A 124 7.37 3.25 20.44
C GLN A 124 7.15 2.18 19.37
N TRP A 125 7.43 2.52 18.11
CA TRP A 125 7.43 1.59 17.00
C TRP A 125 8.88 1.24 16.66
N TYR A 126 9.23 -0.03 16.87
CA TYR A 126 10.55 -0.58 16.58
C TYR A 126 10.56 -1.23 15.19
N PHE A 127 11.62 -1.00 14.41
CA PHE A 127 11.77 -1.51 13.06
C PHE A 127 12.85 -2.61 13.04
N PRO A 128 12.48 -3.90 13.02
CA PRO A 128 13.45 -4.99 13.16
C PRO A 128 14.45 -5.13 11.99
N SER A 129 14.17 -4.50 10.86
CA SER A 129 14.95 -4.57 9.63
C SER A 129 15.85 -3.35 9.40
N LEU A 130 15.86 -2.37 10.31
CA LEU A 130 16.74 -1.20 10.29
C LEU A 130 17.94 -1.37 11.23
#